data_AF-A0A069E3Q9-F1
#
_entry.id   AF-A0A069E3Q9-F1
#
_cell.length_a   1.000
_cell.length_b   1.000
_cell.length_c   1.000
_cell.angle_alpha   90.00
_cell.angle_beta   90.00
_cell.angle_gamma   90.00
#
_symmetry.space_group_name_H-M   'P 1'
#
loop_
_entity.id
_entity.type
_entity.pdbx_description
1 polymer ?
#
loop_
_entity_poly.entity_id
_entity_poly.type
_entity_poly.pdbx_seq_one_letter_code
_entity_poly.pdbx_strand_id
1 'polypeptide(L)'
;MLTLPLLAKMSSAALASGITACLTYGQYNVAGGPNGSGLMPPASVVHPNARPGVMLDPLAEVADAFATLKQDRAKAARNRAMIDWLGSLRTRFTVQRLETGLVYKVHYTPAAHAGAVLEDYVAVPYGPELPFAVSLHAAGNGVIRLEGLSCAGEETLGEVDLSEGGNTAETAAMAQAEAYLRTPDAADPGLPADCLTTRLNRS
;
A
#
# COMPACT_ATOMS: atom_id res chain seq x y z
N MET A 1 0.30 4.41 42.68
CA MET A 1 0.54 2.96 42.57
C MET A 1 -0.79 2.27 42.32
N LEU A 2 -0.99 1.78 41.09
CA LEU A 2 -2.07 0.88 40.62
C LEU A 2 -1.65 0.48 39.18
N THR A 3 -0.80 -0.53 39.00
CA THR A 3 -1.14 -1.92 38.64
C THR A 3 -1.99 -2.07 37.37
N LEU A 4 -1.30 -2.12 36.22
CA LEU A 4 -1.63 -2.98 35.07
C LEU A 4 -1.39 -4.45 35.49
N PRO A 5 -2.14 -5.48 35.02
CA PRO A 5 -2.42 -5.69 33.60
C PRO A 5 -3.81 -6.30 33.28
N LEU A 6 -4.52 -5.71 32.31
CA LEU A 6 -5.69 -6.33 31.70
C LEU A 6 -5.62 -6.12 30.18
N LEU A 7 -4.58 -6.66 29.55
CA LEU A 7 -4.44 -6.73 28.08
C LEU A 7 -3.38 -7.78 27.72
N ALA A 8 -3.60 -9.00 28.20
CA ALA A 8 -2.83 -10.18 27.80
C ALA A 8 -3.81 -11.35 27.65
N LYS A 9 -4.57 -11.37 26.54
CA LYS A 9 -5.27 -12.54 25.99
C LYS A 9 -6.17 -12.17 24.80
N MET A 10 -5.60 -11.67 23.70
CA MET A 10 -6.26 -11.73 22.38
C MET A 10 -5.21 -11.79 21.28
N SER A 11 -4.46 -12.90 21.18
CA SER A 11 -3.54 -13.12 20.04
C SER A 11 -3.36 -14.58 19.63
N SER A 12 -4.29 -15.49 19.95
CA SER A 12 -4.14 -16.90 19.51
C SER A 12 -5.39 -17.56 18.92
N ALA A 13 -6.57 -16.95 19.00
CA ALA A 13 -7.78 -17.52 18.38
C ALA A 13 -7.94 -17.13 16.90
N ALA A 14 -7.38 -15.99 16.47
CA ALA A 14 -7.51 -15.51 15.08
C ALA A 14 -6.52 -16.16 14.10
N LEU A 15 -5.44 -16.77 14.59
CA LEU A 15 -4.45 -17.48 13.75
C LEU A 15 -4.82 -18.96 13.52
N ALA A 16 -5.78 -19.51 14.26
CA ALA A 16 -6.18 -20.92 14.13
C ALA A 16 -7.32 -21.14 13.11
N SER A 17 -8.14 -20.13 12.80
CA SER A 17 -9.21 -20.28 11.80
C SER A 17 -8.74 -20.13 10.35
N GLY A 18 -7.57 -19.54 10.12
CA GLY A 18 -6.97 -19.39 8.79
C GLY A 18 -6.35 -20.68 8.23
N ILE A 19 -5.96 -21.63 9.08
CA ILE A 19 -5.29 -22.87 8.66
C ILE A 19 -6.30 -23.99 8.38
N THR A 20 -7.48 -23.97 9.00
CA THR A 20 -8.51 -25.01 8.81
C THR A 20 -9.25 -24.88 7.47
N ALA A 21 -9.32 -23.68 6.88
CA ALA A 21 -9.94 -23.49 5.57
C ALA A 21 -9.09 -24.04 4.40
N CYS A 22 -7.77 -24.20 4.59
CA CYS A 22 -6.88 -24.75 3.56
C CYS A 22 -6.79 -26.28 3.57
N LEU A 23 -7.33 -26.97 4.58
CA LEU A 23 -7.26 -28.44 4.69
C LEU A 23 -8.56 -29.17 4.31
N THR A 24 -9.69 -28.47 4.17
CA THR A 24 -10.99 -29.09 3.88
C THR A 24 -11.38 -29.15 2.40
N TYR A 25 -10.68 -28.42 1.51
CA TYR A 25 -10.93 -28.50 0.07
C TYR A 25 -10.16 -29.65 -0.64
N GLY A 26 -9.35 -30.42 0.09
CA GLY A 26 -8.51 -31.50 -0.47
C GLY A 26 -8.98 -32.93 -0.20
N GLN A 27 -10.07 -33.16 0.55
CA GLN A 27 -10.51 -34.53 0.89
C GLN A 27 -11.65 -35.02 0.01
N TYR A 28 -11.38 -35.19 -1.28
CA TYR A 28 -12.04 -36.28 -2.02
C TYR A 28 -11.39 -37.58 -1.57
N ASN A 29 -12.02 -38.23 -0.59
CA ASN A 29 -11.71 -39.61 -0.22
C ASN A 29 -11.90 -40.51 -1.45
N VAL A 30 -10.80 -40.90 -2.10
CA VAL A 30 -10.76 -42.16 -2.85
C VAL A 30 -10.64 -43.26 -1.80
N ALA A 31 -11.78 -43.63 -1.21
CA ALA A 31 -11.88 -44.85 -0.43
C ALA A 31 -11.84 -46.04 -1.41
N GLY A 32 -10.63 -46.53 -1.67
CA GLY A 32 -10.41 -47.85 -2.27
C GLY A 32 -10.85 -48.93 -1.27
N GLY A 33 -12.09 -49.39 -1.41
CA GLY A 33 -12.65 -50.56 -0.74
C GLY A 33 -13.19 -51.55 -1.78
N PRO A 34 -13.11 -52.86 -1.52
CA PRO A 34 -13.10 -53.87 -2.56
C PRO A 34 -14.53 -54.14 -3.03
N ASN A 35 -14.81 -53.82 -4.30
CA ASN A 35 -15.67 -54.53 -5.25
C ASN A 35 -16.00 -53.55 -6.38
N GLY A 36 -15.55 -53.88 -7.59
CA GLY A 36 -15.61 -53.00 -8.74
C GLY A 36 -17.03 -52.61 -9.13
N SER A 37 -17.28 -51.30 -9.22
CA SER A 37 -18.19 -50.59 -10.15
C SER A 37 -18.44 -49.18 -9.61
N GLY A 38 -17.60 -48.22 -9.99
CA GLY A 38 -17.61 -46.87 -9.40
C GLY A 38 -17.32 -45.75 -10.40
N LEU A 39 -17.82 -45.85 -11.64
CA LEU A 39 -17.64 -44.80 -12.66
C LEU A 39 -18.96 -44.25 -13.20
N MET A 40 -20.00 -44.14 -12.36
CA MET A 40 -21.06 -43.18 -12.62
C MET A 40 -21.59 -42.58 -11.31
N PRO A 41 -21.72 -41.25 -11.20
CA PRO A 41 -22.52 -40.65 -10.14
C PRO A 41 -23.98 -41.13 -10.27
N PRO A 42 -24.72 -41.27 -9.16
CA PRO A 42 -26.10 -41.71 -9.18
C PRO A 42 -26.95 -40.79 -10.07
N ALA A 43 -27.92 -41.37 -10.78
CA ALA A 43 -28.79 -40.71 -11.76
C ALA A 43 -29.65 -39.54 -11.21
N SER A 44 -29.53 -39.19 -9.93
CA SER A 44 -30.23 -38.07 -9.29
C SER A 44 -29.57 -36.70 -9.51
N VAL A 45 -28.45 -36.63 -10.25
CA VAL A 45 -27.74 -35.35 -10.51
C VAL A 45 -27.85 -34.90 -11.97
N VAL A 46 -28.63 -35.59 -12.81
CA VAL A 46 -28.92 -35.11 -14.18
C VAL A 46 -30.16 -34.22 -14.12
N HIS A 47 -29.96 -32.93 -13.82
CA HIS A 47 -30.97 -31.91 -14.11
C HIS A 47 -30.96 -31.63 -15.62
N PRO A 48 -31.98 -32.01 -16.41
CA PRO A 48 -31.95 -31.88 -17.88
C PRO A 48 -31.98 -30.42 -18.36
N ASN A 49 -32.15 -29.46 -17.44
CA ASN A 49 -32.27 -28.02 -17.71
C ASN A 49 -31.26 -27.17 -16.93
N ALA A 50 -30.15 -27.75 -16.45
CA ALA A 50 -29.03 -26.93 -16.03
C ALA A 50 -28.47 -26.22 -17.28
N ARG A 51 -28.89 -24.96 -17.47
CA ARG A 51 -28.21 -24.04 -18.39
C ARG A 51 -26.71 -24.17 -18.10
N PRO A 52 -25.82 -24.19 -19.11
CA PRO A 52 -24.39 -24.13 -18.86
C PRO A 52 -24.11 -22.78 -18.19
N GLY A 53 -24.18 -22.77 -16.87
CA GLY A 53 -23.90 -21.62 -16.04
C GLY A 53 -22.42 -21.37 -16.22
N VAL A 54 -22.10 -20.35 -17.02
CA VAL A 54 -20.79 -19.72 -17.19
C VAL A 54 -19.66 -20.74 -17.22
N MET A 55 -19.22 -21.13 -18.42
CA MET A 55 -17.87 -21.69 -18.56
C MET A 55 -16.89 -20.62 -18.06
N LEU A 56 -16.51 -20.73 -16.79
CA LEU A 56 -15.37 -20.03 -16.23
C LEU A 56 -14.19 -20.49 -17.07
N ASP A 57 -13.47 -19.55 -17.68
CA ASP A 57 -12.23 -19.86 -18.36
C ASP A 57 -11.17 -20.08 -17.26
N PRO A 58 -10.80 -21.34 -16.96
CA PRO A 58 -9.90 -21.63 -15.84
C PRO A 58 -8.52 -20.99 -16.04
N LEU A 59 -8.12 -20.69 -17.29
CA LEU A 59 -6.88 -19.98 -17.56
C LEU A 59 -7.00 -18.50 -17.20
N ALA A 60 -8.15 -17.88 -17.46
CA ALA A 60 -8.42 -16.49 -17.07
C ALA A 60 -8.46 -16.34 -15.54
N GLU A 61 -9.08 -17.29 -14.83
CA GLU A 61 -9.10 -17.30 -13.35
C GLU A 61 -7.69 -17.45 -12.77
N VAL A 62 -6.89 -18.36 -13.32
CA VAL A 62 -5.50 -18.55 -12.89
C VAL A 62 -4.66 -17.30 -13.18
N ALA A 63 -4.84 -16.66 -14.34
CA ALA A 63 -4.15 -15.43 -14.69
C ALA A 63 -4.50 -14.27 -13.75
N ASP A 64 -5.78 -14.13 -13.40
CA ASP A 64 -6.26 -13.13 -12.44
C ASP A 64 -5.67 -13.37 -11.04
N ALA A 65 -5.72 -14.62 -10.55
CA ALA A 65 -5.12 -14.99 -9.27
C ALA A 65 -3.61 -14.66 -9.22
N PHE A 66 -2.88 -14.93 -10.30
CA PHE A 66 -1.47 -14.55 -10.39
C PHE A 66 -1.26 -13.03 -10.41
N ALA A 67 -2.14 -12.27 -11.06
CA ALA A 67 -2.09 -10.82 -11.06
C ALA A 67 -2.33 -10.25 -9.65
N THR A 68 -3.33 -10.77 -8.92
CA THR A 68 -3.59 -10.39 -7.53
C THR A 68 -2.38 -10.67 -6.63
N LEU A 69 -1.78 -11.86 -6.73
CA LEU A 69 -0.59 -12.20 -5.94
C LEU A 69 0.60 -11.28 -6.22
N LYS A 70 0.79 -10.87 -7.48
CA LYS A 70 1.84 -9.91 -7.85
C LYS A 70 1.58 -8.55 -7.22
N GLN A 71 0.33 -8.07 -7.26
CA GLN A 71 -0.06 -6.80 -6.65
C GLN A 71 0.11 -6.80 -5.12
N ASP A 72 -0.29 -7.89 -4.45
CA ASP A 72 -0.09 -8.03 -3.00
C ASP A 72 1.39 -8.03 -2.61
N ARG A 73 2.22 -8.71 -3.42
CA ARG A 73 3.68 -8.70 -3.21
C ARG A 73 4.27 -7.31 -3.41
N ALA A 74 3.85 -6.58 -4.45
CA ALA A 74 4.31 -5.21 -4.70
C ALA A 74 3.94 -4.28 -3.54
N LYS A 75 2.68 -4.36 -3.07
CA LYS A 75 2.21 -3.62 -1.89
C LYS A 75 3.03 -3.94 -0.64
N ALA A 76 3.26 -5.22 -0.36
CA ALA A 76 4.05 -5.64 0.81
C ALA A 76 5.50 -5.14 0.73
N ALA A 77 6.12 -5.20 -0.46
CA ALA A 77 7.47 -4.70 -0.68
C ALA A 77 7.57 -3.18 -0.50
N ARG A 78 6.62 -2.42 -1.08
CA ARG A 78 6.54 -0.96 -0.91
C ARG A 78 6.37 -0.58 0.55
N ASN A 79 5.45 -1.25 1.26
CA ASN A 79 5.21 -0.98 2.68
C ASN A 79 6.44 -1.28 3.53
N ARG A 80 7.18 -2.35 3.20
CA ARG A 80 8.46 -2.66 3.86
C ARG A 80 9.49 -1.56 3.61
N ALA A 81 9.69 -1.15 2.36
CA ALA A 81 10.62 -0.07 2.03
C ALA A 81 10.26 1.24 2.77
N MET A 82 8.97 1.55 2.87
CA MET A 82 8.47 2.69 3.64
C MET A 82 8.79 2.57 5.14
N ILE A 83 8.60 1.39 5.75
CA ILE A 83 8.93 1.17 7.16
C ILE A 83 10.44 1.30 7.38
N ASP A 84 11.26 0.72 6.49
CA ASP A 84 12.72 0.79 6.57
C ASP A 84 13.20 2.25 6.44
N TRP A 85 12.60 3.04 5.53
CA TRP A 85 12.85 4.48 5.41
C TRP A 85 12.43 5.24 6.67
N LEU A 86 11.20 5.07 7.16
CA LEU A 86 10.74 5.74 8.38
C LEU A 86 11.61 5.40 9.58
N GLY A 87 12.12 4.16 9.65
CA GLY A 87 13.04 3.71 10.68
C GLY A 87 14.46 4.28 10.55
N SER A 88 14.87 4.71 9.35
CA SER A 88 16.16 5.35 9.11
C SER A 88 16.15 6.85 9.45
N LEU A 89 14.97 7.48 9.41
CA LEU A 89 14.80 8.89 9.73
C LEU A 89 15.22 9.17 11.17
N ARG A 90 16.05 10.19 11.35
CA ARG A 90 16.42 10.74 12.68
C ARG A 90 15.51 11.86 13.13
N THR A 91 14.37 12.03 12.46
CA THR A 91 13.49 13.18 12.62
C THR A 91 12.12 12.74 13.14
N ARG A 92 11.29 13.73 13.51
CA ARG A 92 9.90 13.45 13.88
C ARG A 92 9.05 13.40 12.63
N PHE A 93 8.14 12.46 12.60
CA PHE A 93 7.08 12.39 11.60
C PHE A 93 5.71 12.24 12.27
N THR A 94 4.68 12.67 11.56
CA THR A 94 3.28 12.41 11.91
C THR A 94 2.61 11.66 10.75
N VAL A 95 1.50 11.01 11.04
CA VAL A 95 0.74 10.24 10.04
C VAL A 95 -0.69 10.71 10.07
N GLN A 96 -1.19 11.10 8.91
CA GLN A 96 -2.60 11.40 8.69
C GLN A 96 -3.24 10.26 7.90
N ARG A 97 -4.31 9.71 8.45
CA ARG A 97 -5.10 8.67 7.80
C ARG A 97 -6.23 9.31 7.00
N LEU A 98 -6.30 8.96 5.73
CA LEU A 98 -7.37 9.36 4.82
C LEU A 98 -8.15 8.12 4.37
N GLU A 99 -9.26 8.34 3.67
CA GLU A 99 -10.07 7.26 3.10
C GLU A 99 -9.32 6.47 2.04
N THR A 100 -8.53 7.15 1.21
CA THR A 100 -7.82 6.58 0.05
C THR A 100 -6.38 6.15 0.36
N GLY A 101 -5.81 6.56 1.50
CA GLY A 101 -4.45 6.21 1.86
C GLY A 101 -3.95 6.87 3.14
N LEU A 102 -2.63 6.98 3.25
CA LEU A 102 -1.92 7.63 4.35
C LEU A 102 -1.08 8.78 3.81
N VAL A 103 -0.95 9.86 4.59
CA VAL A 103 0.04 10.90 4.35
C VAL A 103 0.98 10.97 5.54
N TYR A 104 2.26 10.72 5.31
CA TYR A 104 3.32 10.91 6.30
C TYR A 104 3.87 12.32 6.17
N LYS A 105 3.81 13.11 7.24
CA LYS A 105 4.46 14.41 7.32
C LYS A 105 5.79 14.24 8.03
N VAL A 106 6.89 14.47 7.35
CA VAL A 106 8.25 14.33 7.90
C VAL A 106 8.86 15.72 8.02
N HIS A 107 9.20 16.12 9.23
CA HIS A 107 9.81 17.43 9.47
C HIS A 107 11.33 17.27 9.58
N TYR A 108 12.08 18.10 8.88
CA TYR A 108 13.54 18.13 8.95
C TYR A 108 14.03 19.31 9.78
N THR A 109 15.21 19.16 10.39
CA THR A 109 15.88 20.32 10.98
C THR A 109 16.47 21.13 9.83
N PRO A 110 16.02 22.38 9.60
CA PRO A 110 16.43 23.13 8.42
C PRO A 110 17.93 23.41 8.45
N ALA A 111 18.61 23.09 7.35
CA ALA A 111 19.91 23.69 7.07
C ALA A 111 19.68 25.16 6.66
N ALA A 112 20.51 26.08 7.13
CA ALA A 112 20.33 27.53 6.94
C ALA A 112 20.66 28.02 5.50
N HIS A 113 20.25 27.30 4.46
CA HIS A 113 20.59 27.58 3.08
C HIS A 113 19.40 27.35 2.13
N ALA A 114 19.34 28.13 1.05
CA ALA A 114 18.37 27.92 -0.02
C ALA A 114 18.54 26.52 -0.66
N GLY A 115 17.41 25.91 -1.02
CA GLY A 115 17.34 24.53 -1.51
C GLY A 115 17.25 23.48 -0.40
N ALA A 116 17.42 23.86 0.88
CA ALA A 116 17.23 22.95 1.99
C ALA A 116 15.78 22.50 2.07
N VAL A 117 15.58 21.20 2.26
CA VAL A 117 14.24 20.67 2.48
C VAL A 117 13.84 20.85 3.93
N LEU A 118 12.66 21.43 4.09
CA LEU A 118 12.04 21.71 5.37
C LEU A 118 11.17 20.53 5.80
N GLU A 119 10.32 20.04 4.89
CA GLU A 119 9.33 19.02 5.17
C GLU A 119 9.03 18.15 3.94
N ASP A 120 8.65 16.90 4.17
CA ASP A 120 8.10 16.01 3.14
C ASP A 120 6.70 15.52 3.52
N TYR A 121 5.81 15.50 2.53
CA TYR A 121 4.45 14.98 2.62
C TYR A 121 4.36 13.75 1.72
N VAL A 122 4.53 12.57 2.30
CA VAL A 122 4.57 11.30 1.56
C VAL A 122 3.22 10.63 1.55
N ALA A 123 2.58 10.62 0.38
CA ALA A 123 1.31 10.02 0.11
C ALA A 123 1.47 8.53 -0.25
N VAL A 124 0.83 7.64 0.51
CA VAL A 124 0.91 6.19 0.35
C VAL A 124 -0.50 5.60 0.19
N PRO A 125 -0.86 5.12 -1.02
CA PRO A 125 -2.15 4.47 -1.27
C PRO A 125 -2.33 3.17 -0.48
N TYR A 126 -3.57 2.81 -0.14
CA TYR A 126 -3.84 1.51 0.50
C TYR A 126 -3.73 0.32 -0.45
N GLY A 127 -3.93 0.51 -1.75
CA GLY A 127 -3.78 -0.53 -2.76
C GLY A 127 -2.33 -0.75 -3.18
N PRO A 128 -2.09 -1.43 -4.32
CA PRO A 128 -0.75 -1.72 -4.82
C PRO A 128 -0.08 -0.53 -5.54
N GLU A 129 -0.78 0.59 -5.68
CA GLU A 129 -0.34 1.77 -6.43
C GLU A 129 0.93 2.41 -5.86
N LEU A 130 1.60 3.22 -6.67
CA LEU A 130 2.87 3.82 -6.28
C LEU A 130 2.66 4.95 -5.25
N PRO A 131 3.63 5.16 -4.35
CA PRO A 131 3.62 6.31 -3.47
C PRO A 131 4.15 7.55 -4.18
N PHE A 132 3.79 8.72 -3.66
CA PHE A 132 4.26 10.03 -4.11
C PHE A 132 4.68 10.88 -2.93
N ALA A 133 5.59 11.83 -3.13
CA ALA A 133 5.96 12.78 -2.09
C ALA A 133 5.88 14.21 -2.60
N VAL A 134 5.47 15.12 -1.73
CA VAL A 134 5.60 16.56 -1.93
C VAL A 134 6.64 17.09 -0.96
N SER A 135 7.72 17.65 -1.49
CA SER A 135 8.81 18.25 -0.70
C SER A 135 8.67 19.76 -0.65
N LEU A 136 8.82 20.32 0.55
CA LEU A 136 8.88 21.76 0.79
C LEU A 136 10.32 22.22 0.88
N HIS A 137 10.78 22.98 -0.11
CA HIS A 137 12.14 23.51 -0.16
C HIS A 137 12.13 24.98 0.24
N ALA A 138 13.05 25.36 1.13
CA ALA A 138 13.34 26.76 1.36
C ALA A 138 13.86 27.38 0.07
N ALA A 139 13.11 28.30 -0.51
CA ALA A 139 13.59 29.17 -1.57
C ALA A 139 14.14 30.47 -0.96
N GLY A 140 14.95 31.20 -1.74
CA GLY A 140 15.44 32.51 -1.31
C GLY A 140 14.29 33.48 -1.04
N ASN A 141 14.55 34.53 -0.27
CA ASN A 141 13.64 35.67 -0.08
C ASN A 141 12.28 35.33 0.59
N GLY A 142 12.21 34.29 1.44
CA GLY A 142 10.99 33.95 2.17
C GLY A 142 9.95 33.20 1.33
N VAL A 143 10.36 32.64 0.19
CA VAL A 143 9.53 31.77 -0.64
C VAL A 143 9.78 30.31 -0.27
N ILE A 144 8.76 29.47 -0.37
CA ILE A 144 8.86 28.00 -0.31
C ILE A 144 8.52 27.45 -1.68
N ARG A 145 9.37 26.57 -2.21
CA ARG A 145 9.10 25.82 -3.44
C ARG A 145 8.52 24.45 -3.09
N LEU A 146 7.48 24.04 -3.81
CA LEU A 146 6.86 22.73 -3.71
C LEU A 146 7.33 21.86 -4.87
N GLU A 147 7.90 20.71 -4.57
CA GLU A 147 8.35 19.72 -5.55
C GLU A 147 7.62 18.40 -5.36
N GLY A 148 7.13 17.84 -6.46
CA GLY A 148 6.54 16.51 -6.53
C GLY A 148 7.60 15.48 -6.87
N LEU A 149 7.62 14.38 -6.14
CA LEU A 149 8.58 13.28 -6.29
C LEU A 149 7.81 11.98 -6.44
N SER A 150 7.98 11.34 -7.59
CA SER A 150 7.48 9.99 -7.87
C SER A 150 8.64 9.03 -8.14
N CYS A 151 8.34 7.78 -8.49
CA CYS A 151 9.36 6.87 -8.99
C CYS A 151 9.80 7.20 -10.43
N ALA A 152 8.99 7.94 -11.18
CA ALA A 152 9.27 8.31 -12.58
C ALA A 152 10.08 9.60 -12.72
N GLY A 153 9.99 10.52 -11.76
CA GLY A 153 10.67 11.81 -11.89
C GLY A 153 10.28 12.83 -10.84
N GLU A 154 10.86 14.01 -10.97
CA GLU A 154 10.54 15.19 -10.17
C GLU A 154 9.73 16.17 -11.01
N GLU A 155 8.81 16.89 -10.38
CA GLU A 155 8.06 17.97 -11.00
C GLU A 155 7.93 19.17 -10.07
N THR A 156 7.99 20.38 -10.63
CA THR A 156 7.71 21.60 -9.85
C THR A 156 6.21 21.79 -9.73
N LEU A 157 5.69 21.74 -8.50
CA LEU A 157 4.25 21.89 -8.23
C LEU A 157 3.85 23.35 -8.02
N GLY A 158 4.79 24.20 -7.58
CA GLY A 158 4.57 25.63 -7.42
C GLY A 158 5.51 26.28 -6.42
N GLU A 159 5.23 27.56 -6.14
CA GLU A 159 5.92 28.37 -5.14
C GLU A 159 4.90 29.08 -4.26
N VAL A 160 5.22 29.25 -2.98
CA VAL A 160 4.37 29.89 -1.97
C VAL A 160 5.19 30.93 -1.23
N ASP A 161 4.70 32.16 -1.15
CA ASP A 161 5.34 33.23 -0.40
C ASP A 161 4.93 33.14 1.09
N LEU A 162 5.91 33.06 2.00
CA LEU A 162 5.65 32.98 3.44
C LEU A 162 5.09 34.28 4.02
N SER A 163 5.22 35.40 3.31
CA SER A 163 4.58 36.66 3.70
C SER A 163 3.04 36.57 3.67
N GLU A 164 2.49 35.58 2.96
CA GLU A 164 1.05 35.27 2.95
C GLU A 164 0.59 34.45 4.17
N GLY A 165 1.52 34.02 5.03
CA GLY A 165 1.26 33.33 6.30
C GLY A 165 1.87 31.92 6.37
N GLY A 166 2.39 31.53 7.54
CA GLY A 166 3.25 30.33 7.69
C GLY A 166 2.62 28.96 7.38
N ASN A 167 1.29 28.84 7.37
CA ASN A 167 0.61 27.55 7.14
C ASN A 167 0.18 27.34 5.67
N THR A 168 0.42 28.31 4.78
CA THR A 168 -0.02 28.24 3.38
C THR A 168 0.70 27.12 2.63
N ALA A 169 2.02 26.99 2.82
CA ALA A 169 2.83 25.96 2.17
C ALA A 169 2.46 24.53 2.64
N GLU A 170 2.24 24.32 3.95
CA GLU A 170 1.74 23.05 4.49
C GLU A 170 0.37 22.69 3.90
N THR A 171 -0.54 23.67 3.84
CA THR A 171 -1.89 23.45 3.29
C THR A 171 -1.82 23.07 1.82
N ALA A 172 -0.98 23.75 1.03
CA ALA A 172 -0.78 23.44 -0.38
C ALA A 172 -0.15 22.04 -0.59
N ALA A 173 0.88 21.68 0.19
CA ALA A 173 1.50 20.37 0.08
C ALA A 173 0.55 19.23 0.48
N MET A 174 -0.22 19.42 1.55
CA MET A 174 -1.25 18.46 1.95
C MET A 174 -2.31 18.31 0.85
N ALA A 175 -2.80 19.41 0.28
CA ALA A 175 -3.79 19.37 -0.78
C ALA A 175 -3.28 18.59 -2.01
N GLN A 176 -2.00 18.74 -2.37
CA GLN A 176 -1.38 17.99 -3.46
C GLN A 176 -1.25 16.49 -3.14
N ALA A 177 -0.81 16.16 -1.92
CA ALA A 177 -0.74 14.75 -1.48
C ALA A 177 -2.13 14.09 -1.46
N GLU A 178 -3.16 14.79 -0.99
CA GLU A 178 -4.54 14.32 -1.02
C GLU A 178 -5.08 14.16 -2.45
N ALA A 179 -4.77 15.12 -3.33
CA ALA A 179 -5.15 15.04 -4.74
C ALA A 179 -4.54 13.81 -5.41
N TYR A 180 -3.25 13.54 -5.17
CA TYR A 180 -2.58 12.34 -5.65
C TYR A 180 -3.28 11.05 -5.20
N LEU A 181 -3.65 10.96 -3.91
CA LEU A 181 -4.31 9.76 -3.39
C LEU A 181 -5.70 9.49 -3.99
N ARG A 182 -6.33 10.45 -4.66
CA ARG A 182 -7.60 10.23 -5.37
C ARG A 182 -7.39 9.48 -6.67
N THR A 183 -6.24 9.67 -7.32
CA THR A 183 -5.87 9.04 -8.60
C THR A 183 -4.38 8.70 -8.61
N PRO A 184 -3.94 7.71 -7.80
CA PRO A 184 -2.54 7.36 -7.69
C PRO A 184 -2.05 6.61 -8.94
N ASP A 185 -0.75 6.66 -9.18
CA ASP A 185 -0.15 5.98 -10.33
C ASP A 185 -0.21 4.47 -10.17
N ALA A 186 -0.55 3.78 -11.26
CA ALA A 186 -0.58 2.32 -11.28
C ALA A 186 0.77 1.73 -10.87
N ALA A 187 0.74 0.59 -10.20
CA ALA A 187 1.94 -0.17 -9.87
C ALA A 187 2.70 -0.55 -11.16
N ASP A 188 4.00 -0.23 -11.21
CA ASP A 188 4.89 -0.68 -12.27
C ASP A 188 5.80 -1.81 -11.75
N PRO A 189 5.65 -3.06 -12.23
CA PRO A 189 6.50 -4.17 -11.81
C PRO A 189 7.96 -4.02 -12.24
N GLY A 190 8.27 -3.10 -13.17
CA GLY A 190 9.64 -2.76 -13.56
C GLY A 190 10.35 -1.82 -12.58
N LEU A 191 9.61 -1.15 -11.69
CA LEU A 191 10.19 -0.23 -10.71
C LEU A 191 10.51 -0.96 -9.40
N PRO A 192 11.66 -0.65 -8.78
CA PRO A 192 12.00 -1.22 -7.49
C PRO A 192 11.08 -0.66 -6.41
N ALA A 193 10.70 -1.48 -5.43
CA ALA A 193 9.70 -1.10 -4.42
C ALA A 193 10.13 0.07 -3.51
N ASP A 194 11.42 0.34 -3.44
CA ASP A 194 12.06 1.42 -2.69
C ASP A 194 12.42 2.64 -3.56
N CYS A 195 11.90 2.72 -4.79
CA CYS A 195 12.21 3.80 -5.73
C CYS A 195 11.99 5.19 -5.12
N LEU A 196 10.83 5.45 -4.53
CA LEU A 196 10.54 6.74 -3.89
C LEU A 196 11.44 6.96 -2.67
N THR A 197 11.53 5.98 -1.77
CA THR A 197 12.30 6.10 -0.51
C THR A 197 13.79 6.29 -0.76
N THR A 198 14.32 5.74 -1.85
CA THR A 198 15.71 5.97 -2.28
C THR A 198 15.93 7.42 -2.70
N ARG A 199 14.95 8.04 -3.37
CA ARG A 199 15.01 9.46 -3.74
C ARG A 199 14.83 10.39 -2.54
N LEU A 200 14.02 9.97 -1.57
CA LEU A 200 13.84 10.69 -0.30
C LEU A 200 15.04 10.54 0.65
N ASN A 201 15.84 9.48 0.50
CA ASN A 201 17.10 9.33 1.21
C ASN A 201 18.13 10.32 0.63
N ARG A 202 18.15 11.51 1.22
CA ARG A 202 19.12 12.56 0.93
C ARG A 202 20.47 12.15 1.55
N SER A 203 21.42 11.78 0.69
CA SER A 203 22.81 11.42 1.04
C SER A 203 23.59 12.60 1.61
#